data_AF-A0A2K5L9T4-F1
#
_entry.id   AF-A0A2K5L9T4-F1
#
_cell.length_a   1.000
_cell.length_b   1.000
_cell.length_c   1.000
_cell.angle_alpha   90.00
_cell.angle_beta   90.00
_cell.angle_gamma   90.00
#
_symmetry.space_group_name_H-M   'P 1'
#
loop_
_entity.id
_entity.type
_entity.pdbx_description
1 polymer ?
#
loop_
_entity_poly.entity_id
_entity_poly.type
_entity_poly.pdbx_seq_one_letter_code
_entity_poly.pdbx_strand_id
1 'polypeptide(L)' 'MELSVEHVEVEDTTFNRCACSFLVVSAKFEGKPLLQRHRLVNACLAEELSHTHAFEQKTLTPEQWAHEQQK' A
#
# COMPACT_ATOMS: atom_id res chain seq x y z
N MET A 1 -14.06 -6.15 5.47
CA MET A 1 -14.03 -5.04 4.48
C MET A 1 -12.94 -5.39 3.50
N GLU A 2 -13.29 -5.58 2.23
CA GLU A 2 -12.35 -6.06 1.22
C GLU A 2 -11.83 -4.86 0.40
N LEU A 3 -10.53 -4.72 0.24
CA LEU A 3 -9.96 -3.75 -0.70
C LEU A 3 -10.15 -4.30 -2.11
N SER A 4 -10.77 -3.53 -3.01
CA SER A 4 -10.82 -3.88 -4.44
C SER A 4 -9.48 -3.43 -5.04
N VAL A 5 -8.45 -4.21 -4.79
CA VAL A 5 -7.08 -3.90 -5.20
C VAL A 5 -6.90 -4.33 -6.65
N GLU A 6 -6.46 -3.39 -7.49
CA GLU A 6 -6.12 -3.68 -8.88
C GLU A 6 -4.67 -4.16 -9.01
N HIS A 7 -3.77 -3.64 -8.17
CA HIS A 7 -2.36 -4.01 -8.18
C HIS A 7 -1.76 -3.96 -6.77
N VAL A 8 -0.96 -4.97 -6.45
CA VAL A 8 -0.11 -4.99 -5.25
C VAL A 8 1.31 -5.31 -5.67
N GLU A 9 2.23 -4.46 -5.26
CA GLU A 9 3.67 -4.73 -5.30
C GLU A 9 4.19 -4.83 -3.87
N VAL A 10 5.02 -5.82 -3.62
CA VAL A 10 5.71 -6.00 -2.34
C VAL A 10 7.20 -6.09 -2.62
N GLU A 11 7.96 -5.18 -2.03
CA GLU A 11 9.41 -5.17 -2.12
C GLU A 11 10.00 -5.42 -0.73
N ASP A 12 10.77 -6.49 -0.60
CA ASP A 12 11.52 -6.78 0.61
C ASP A 12 12.75 -5.87 0.65
N THR A 13 12.69 -4.86 1.53
CA THR A 13 13.78 -3.89 1.71
C THR A 13 14.62 -4.19 2.95
N THR A 14 14.61 -5.42 3.46
CA THR A 14 15.35 -5.86 4.67
C THR A 14 16.81 -5.43 4.70
N PHE A 15 17.46 -5.25 3.55
CA PHE A 15 18.81 -4.70 3.44
C PHE A 15 18.97 -3.25 3.98
N ASN A 16 17.91 -2.45 4.04
CA ASN A 16 17.94 -1.02 4.36
C ASN A 16 17.29 -0.65 5.72
N ARG A 17 17.15 -1.62 6.65
CA ARG A 17 16.52 -1.49 7.99
C ARG A 17 15.00 -1.24 8.01
N CYS A 18 14.34 -1.13 6.86
CA CYS A 18 12.89 -1.26 6.73
C CYS A 18 12.54 -2.71 6.36
N ALA A 19 11.52 -3.31 6.98
CA ALA A 19 11.30 -4.74 6.84
C ALA A 19 10.54 -5.12 5.57
N CYS A 20 9.67 -4.25 5.03
CA CYS A 20 8.91 -4.45 3.78
C CYS A 20 8.41 -3.11 3.23
N SER A 21 8.30 -2.97 1.91
CA SER A 21 7.59 -1.88 1.23
C SER A 21 6.40 -2.43 0.44
N PHE A 22 5.24 -1.82 0.58
CA PHE A 22 4.00 -2.22 -0.09
C PHE A 22 3.49 -1.10 -0.98
N LEU A 23 3.23 -1.39 -2.24
CA LEU A 23 2.52 -0.48 -3.14
C LEU A 23 1.15 -1.08 -3.44
N VAL A 24 0.10 -0.36 -3.06
CA VAL A 24 -1.29 -0.79 -3.22
C VAL A 24 -2.00 0.18 -4.14
N VAL A 25 -2.58 -0.35 -5.21
CA VAL A 25 -3.37 0.42 -6.19
C VAL A 25 -4.83 0.05 -6.09
N SER A 26 -5.70 1.02 -5.79
CA SER A 26 -7.13 0.77 -5.70
C SER A 26 -7.96 2.01 -6.03
N ALA A 27 -9.02 1.84 -6.82
CA ALA A 27 -10.02 2.88 -7.04
C ALA A 27 -10.68 3.35 -5.72
N LYS A 28 -10.70 2.51 -4.67
CA LYS A 28 -11.26 2.88 -3.35
C LYS A 28 -10.49 4.00 -2.66
N PHE A 29 -9.30 4.37 -3.12
CA PHE A 29 -8.53 5.47 -2.56
C PHE A 29 -8.93 6.84 -3.12
N GLU A 30 -9.70 6.87 -4.21
CA GLU A 30 -10.19 8.11 -4.81
C GLU A 30 -11.03 8.93 -3.80
N GLY A 31 -10.77 10.24 -3.76
CA GLY A 31 -11.43 11.15 -2.80
C GLY A 31 -11.09 10.93 -1.33
N LYS A 32 -10.29 9.91 -0.95
CA LYS A 32 -9.90 9.64 0.44
C LYS A 32 -8.57 10.31 0.81
N PRO A 33 -8.47 10.95 1.99
CA PRO A 33 -7.20 11.41 2.52
C PRO A 33 -6.21 10.27 2.76
N LEU A 34 -4.90 10.56 2.71
CA LEU A 34 -3.83 9.57 2.89
C LEU A 34 -3.99 8.71 4.15
N LEU A 35 -4.30 9.34 5.30
CA LEU A 35 -4.51 8.62 6.56
C LEU A 35 -5.66 7.60 6.48
N GLN A 36 -6.75 7.91 5.76
CA GLN A 36 -7.86 6.99 5.60
C GLN A 36 -7.48 5.82 4.69
N ARG A 37 -6.71 6.07 3.62
CA ARG A 37 -6.15 5.01 2.77
C ARG A 37 -5.27 4.07 3.58
N HIS A 38 -4.38 4.63 4.39
CA HIS A 38 -3.49 3.85 5.27
C HIS A 38 -4.28 3.01 6.28
N ARG A 39 -5.34 3.56 6.89
CA ARG A 39 -6.20 2.77 7.79
C ARG A 39 -6.86 1.59 7.08
N LEU A 40 -7.28 1.75 5.82
CA LEU A 40 -7.86 0.65 5.04
C LEU A 40 -6.82 -0.44 4.75
N VAL A 41 -5.61 -0.05 4.31
CA VAL A 41 -4.54 -1.01 4.04
C VAL A 41 -4.08 -1.69 5.33
N ASN A 42 -3.88 -0.95 6.42
CA ASN A 42 -3.52 -1.52 7.72
C ASN A 42 -4.59 -2.48 8.25
N ALA A 43 -5.88 -2.22 8.00
CA ALA A 43 -6.94 -3.13 8.41
C ALA A 43 -6.92 -4.45 7.62
N CYS A 44 -6.53 -4.41 6.34
CA CYS A 44 -6.37 -5.61 5.52
C CYS A 44 -5.08 -6.36 5.84
N LEU A 45 -3.99 -5.65 6.18
CA LEU A 45 -2.70 -6.22 6.51
C LEU A 45 -2.50 -6.45 8.02
N ALA A 46 -3.53 -6.28 8.85
CA ALA A 46 -3.39 -6.25 10.31
C ALA A 46 -2.68 -7.50 10.87
N GLU A 47 -2.94 -8.66 10.28
CA GLU A 47 -2.29 -9.93 10.65
C GLU A 47 -0.79 -9.91 10.30
N GLU A 48 -0.44 -9.50 9.08
CA GLU A 48 0.96 -9.39 8.63
C GLU A 48 1.73 -8.32 9.41
N LEU A 49 1.10 -7.17 9.67
CA LEU A 49 1.69 -6.07 10.43
C LEU A 49 2.02 -6.43 11.87
N SER A 50 1.35 -7.43 12.44
CA SER A 50 1.66 -7.90 13.79
C SER A 50 3.05 -8.55 13.88
N HIS A 51 3.59 -9.05 12.76
CA HIS A 51 4.89 -9.71 12.68
C HIS A 51 5.99 -8.80 12.11
N THR A 52 5.63 -7.67 11.52
CA THR A 52 6.56 -6.73 10.87
C THR A 52 6.85 -5.51 11.78
N HIS A 53 8.12 -5.32 12.15
CA HIS A 53 8.53 -4.20 13.01
C HIS A 53 8.33 -2.82 12.38
N ALA A 54 8.52 -2.71 11.07
CA ALA A 54 8.35 -1.48 10.31
C ALA A 54 8.14 -1.80 8.83
N PHE A 55 7.15 -1.16 8.22
CA PHE A 55 6.91 -1.26 6.79
C PHE A 55 6.60 0.12 6.22
N GLU A 56 6.90 0.29 4.94
CA GLU A 56 6.46 1.43 4.15
C GLU A 56 5.25 1.02 3.31
N GLN A 57 4.31 1.94 3.10
CA GLN A 57 3.22 1.71 2.17
C GLN A 57 2.95 2.93 1.29
N LYS A 58 2.76 2.69 0.00
CA LYS A 58 2.34 3.67 -1.00
C LYS A 58 0.93 3.30 -1.47
N THR A 59 -0.01 4.24 -1.36
CA THR A 59 -1.41 4.02 -1.74
C THR A 59 -1.81 4.93 -2.91
N LEU A 60 -2.02 4.32 -4.07
CA LEU A 60 -2.25 5.03 -5.33
C LEU A 60 -3.60 4.67 -5.94
N THR A 61 -4.23 5.61 -6.65
CA THR A 61 -5.33 5.27 -7.55
C THR A 61 -4.78 4.65 -8.84
N PRO A 62 -5.58 3.90 -9.61
CA PRO A 62 -5.16 3.34 -10.90
C PRO A 62 -4.62 4.40 -11.86
N GLU A 63 -5.25 5.57 -11.89
CA GLU A 63 -4.80 6.73 -12.66
C GLU A 63 -3.41 7.21 -12.19
N GLN A 64 -3.22 7.38 -10.88
CA GLN A 64 -1.92 7.77 -10.32
C GLN A 64 -0.83 6.74 -10.63
N TRP A 65 -1.16 5.46 -10.57
CA TRP A 65 -0.23 4.37 -10.90
C TRP A 65 0.15 4.39 -12.39
N ALA A 66 -0.83 4.57 -13.28
CA ALA A 66 -0.58 4.67 -14.72
C ALA A 66 0.33 5.85 -15.07
N HIS A 67 0.24 6.96 -14.35
CA HIS A 67 1.14 8.10 -14.51
C HIS A 67 2.57 7.84 -14.00
N GLU A 68 2.73 7.11 -12.89
CA GLU A 68 4.05 6.74 -12.35
C GLU A 68 4.79 5.75 -13.25
N GLN A 69 4.07 4.80 -13.87
CA GLN A 69 4.63 3.82 -14.80
C GLN A 69 5.08 4.40 -16.15
N GLN A 70 4.66 5.62 -16.49
CA GLN A 70 5.03 6.29 -17.73
C GLN A 70 6.28 7.19 -17.59
N LYS A 71 6.88 7.26 -16.39
CA LYS A 71 8.13 7.97 -16.13
C LYS A 71 9.33 7.04 -16.14
#